data_AF-A0A448MM60-F1
#
_entry.id   AF-A0A448MM60-F1
#
_cell.length_a   1.000
_cell.length_b   1.000
_cell.length_c   1.000
_cell.angle_alpha   90.00
_cell.angle_beta   90.00
_cell.angle_gamma   90.00
#
_symmetry.space_group_name_H-M   'P 1'
#
loop_
_entity.id
_entity.type
_entity.pdbx_description
1 polymer ?
#
loop_
_entity_poly.entity_id
_entity_poly.type
_entity_poly.pdbx_seq_one_letter_code
_entity_poly.pdbx_strand_id
1 'polypeptide(L)'
;MLYSAAGGGVLIALMALFKTYLGGIIDDKVWKGIAEGLNYGLGFTLIFMLHFTVATKQPAMTAARFAEAVEKNSQGKSLNVKLAQLLVDVFRSQSIAVLGNVIVAMSLAMLIAFGYHYQTGEPLMSQKQIEYHLHSIDPFAGTLWFAAIAGIWLFCSGIISGYFDNRSNYLNIRMRLRQHPLLKKLMPLKHREKLADYMHENYGSIIGNLCFGLLLGLTGVVGYLTGLPLDIRHVAFSSANVGYIAVSGHFDFTFLLQCIVFVLLIGLVNLVVSFSLTLWLALRSLNAEITSWWAIWREVAQIIKQRPLSLFLPVQLEK
;
A
#
# COMPACT_ATOMS: atom_id res chain seq x y z
N MET A 1 -3.28 14.52 -4.96
CA MET A 1 -2.57 13.23 -4.89
C MET A 1 -1.23 13.34 -4.17
N LEU A 2 -0.36 14.30 -4.54
CA LEU A 2 0.92 14.47 -3.84
C LEU A 2 0.73 14.84 -2.35
N TYR A 3 -0.16 15.78 -2.02
CA TYR A 3 -0.48 16.12 -0.62
C TYR A 3 -1.09 14.96 0.18
N SER A 4 -1.98 14.17 -0.42
CA SER A 4 -2.55 13.00 0.25
C SER A 4 -1.51 11.89 0.45
N ALA A 5 -0.59 11.72 -0.50
CA ALA A 5 0.55 10.81 -0.37
C ALA A 5 1.54 11.30 0.70
N ALA A 6 1.78 12.61 0.80
CA ALA A 6 2.60 13.18 1.87
C ALA A 6 2.03 12.86 3.25
N GLY A 7 0.73 13.08 3.47
CA GLY A 7 0.06 12.73 4.74
C GLY A 7 0.15 11.24 5.08
N GLY A 8 0.08 10.37 4.07
CA GLY A 8 0.34 8.93 4.24
C GLY A 8 1.78 8.66 4.69
N GLY A 9 2.76 9.32 4.07
CA GLY A 9 4.18 9.20 4.42
C GLY A 9 4.48 9.59 5.87
N VAL A 10 3.84 10.64 6.37
CA VAL A 10 3.95 11.07 7.78
C VAL A 10 3.52 9.94 8.72
N LEU A 11 2.31 9.39 8.53
CA LEU A 11 1.80 8.32 9.39
C LEU A 11 2.64 7.05 9.28
N ILE A 12 3.13 6.71 8.08
CA ILE A 12 4.02 5.56 7.88
C ILE A 12 5.33 5.70 8.68
N ALA A 13 5.94 6.88 8.69
CA ALA A 13 7.16 7.11 9.48
C ALA A 13 6.90 6.95 10.99
N LEU A 14 5.77 7.44 11.48
CA LEU A 14 5.36 7.28 12.88
C LEU A 14 5.05 5.81 13.22
N MET A 15 4.38 5.08 12.32
CA MET A 15 4.12 3.64 12.49
C MET A 15 5.43 2.84 12.54
N ALA A 16 6.42 3.20 11.71
CA ALA A 16 7.75 2.57 11.74
C ALA A 16 8.49 2.87 13.05
N LEU A 17 8.42 4.11 13.57
CA LEU A 17 8.97 4.45 14.88
C LEU A 17 8.32 3.63 15.99
N PHE A 18 6.98 3.56 15.99
CA PHE A 18 6.24 2.82 17.01
C PHE A 18 6.53 1.32 16.94
N LYS A 19 6.76 0.77 15.75
CA LYS A 19 7.22 -0.62 15.57
C LYS A 19 8.58 -0.85 16.23
N THR A 20 9.54 0.07 16.06
CA THR A 20 10.85 -0.01 16.71
C THR A 20 10.72 0.02 18.22
N TYR A 21 9.87 0.90 18.75
CA TYR A 21 9.56 0.99 20.18
C TYR A 21 8.94 -0.31 20.72
N LEU A 22 7.93 -0.86 20.04
CA LEU A 22 7.32 -2.15 20.40
C LEU A 22 8.36 -3.28 20.44
N GLY A 23 9.30 -3.27 19.49
CA GLY A 23 10.37 -4.23 19.42
C GLY A 23 11.40 -4.15 20.55
N GLY A 24 11.44 -3.05 21.31
CA GLY A 24 12.26 -2.90 22.50
C GLY A 24 11.53 -3.23 23.82
N ILE A 25 10.22 -3.44 23.80
CA ILE A 25 9.40 -3.72 24.99
C ILE A 25 8.85 -5.15 24.99
N ILE A 26 8.53 -5.69 23.82
CA ILE A 26 7.91 -7.01 23.70
C ILE A 26 8.96 -8.01 23.22
N ASP A 27 9.44 -8.84 24.15
CA ASP A 27 10.41 -9.89 23.86
C ASP A 27 9.76 -11.10 23.13
N ASP A 28 8.52 -11.43 23.49
CA ASP A 28 7.80 -12.54 22.88
C ASP A 28 7.47 -12.25 21.41
N LYS A 29 7.95 -13.12 20.51
CA LYS A 29 7.83 -12.94 19.07
C LYS A 29 6.38 -12.95 18.57
N VAL A 30 5.49 -13.71 19.22
CA VAL A 30 4.08 -13.81 18.82
C VAL A 30 3.35 -12.54 19.21
N TRP A 31 3.47 -12.12 20.47
CA TRP A 31 2.86 -10.88 20.95
C TRP A 31 3.40 -9.65 20.22
N LYS A 32 4.70 -9.63 19.93
CA LYS A 32 5.32 -8.57 19.13
C LYS A 32 4.69 -8.49 17.75
N GLY A 33 4.59 -9.61 17.03
CA GLY A 33 4.01 -9.60 15.69
C GLY A 33 2.51 -9.28 15.67
N ILE A 34 1.75 -9.64 16.71
CA ILE A 34 0.35 -9.21 16.88
C ILE A 34 0.29 -7.69 17.10
N ALA A 35 1.13 -7.13 17.97
CA ALA A 35 1.18 -5.70 18.23
C ALA A 35 1.63 -4.90 16.98
N GLU A 36 2.61 -5.39 16.24
CA GLU A 36 3.04 -4.82 14.96
C GLU A 36 1.92 -4.90 13.92
N GLY A 37 1.20 -6.03 13.83
CA GLY A 37 0.05 -6.18 12.94
C GLY A 37 -1.09 -5.21 13.28
N LEU A 38 -1.37 -5.00 14.57
CA LEU A 38 -2.37 -4.02 15.03
C LEU A 38 -1.92 -2.58 14.74
N ASN A 39 -0.67 -2.24 15.02
CA ASN A 39 -0.08 -0.94 14.65
C ASN A 39 -0.28 -0.66 13.16
N TYR A 40 0.06 -1.64 12.31
CA TYR A 40 -0.09 -1.52 10.87
C TYR A 40 -1.55 -1.44 10.44
N GLY A 41 -2.40 -2.32 10.94
CA GLY A 41 -3.82 -2.37 10.57
C GLY A 41 -4.57 -1.10 10.96
N LEU A 42 -4.36 -0.62 12.19
CA LEU A 42 -4.95 0.63 12.66
C LEU A 42 -4.37 1.83 11.91
N GLY A 43 -3.05 1.87 11.69
CA GLY A 43 -2.39 2.96 10.97
C GLY A 43 -2.87 3.08 9.52
N PHE A 44 -2.97 1.97 8.78
CA PHE A 44 -3.52 2.01 7.41
C PHE A 44 -5.01 2.39 7.37
N THR A 45 -5.78 1.95 8.36
CA THR A 45 -7.18 2.36 8.49
C THR A 45 -7.28 3.86 8.75
N LEU A 46 -6.41 4.41 9.60
CA LEU A 46 -6.35 5.85 9.89
C LEU A 46 -5.93 6.66 8.66
N ILE A 47 -4.90 6.20 7.92
CA ILE A 47 -4.48 6.84 6.65
C ILE A 47 -5.67 6.92 5.70
N PHE A 48 -6.44 5.83 5.58
CA PHE A 48 -7.65 5.81 4.75
C PHE A 48 -8.73 6.78 5.26
N MET A 49 -9.03 6.77 6.57
CA MET A 49 -10.05 7.65 7.18
C MET A 49 -9.71 9.13 7.04
N LEU A 50 -8.43 9.49 7.01
CA LEU A 50 -7.94 10.86 6.78
C LEU A 50 -7.85 11.22 5.29
N HIS A 51 -8.32 10.36 4.39
CA HIS A 51 -8.25 10.54 2.94
C HIS A 51 -6.82 10.68 2.39
N PHE A 52 -5.84 10.12 3.10
CA PHE A 52 -4.46 10.04 2.66
C PHE A 52 -4.24 8.83 1.75
N THR A 53 -3.15 8.85 0.99
CA THR A 53 -2.86 7.84 -0.04
C THR A 53 -1.64 7.02 0.35
N VAL A 54 -1.80 5.69 0.35
CA VAL A 54 -0.69 4.75 0.43
C VAL A 54 -0.38 4.24 -0.97
N ALA A 55 0.90 4.27 -1.33
CA ALA A 55 1.44 3.67 -2.52
C ALA A 55 1.02 2.19 -2.65
N THR A 56 0.99 1.70 -3.89
CA THR A 56 0.81 0.29 -4.28
C THR A 56 -0.52 -0.36 -3.90
N LYS A 57 -1.42 0.33 -3.19
CA LYS A 57 -2.78 -0.16 -2.87
C LYS A 57 -3.82 0.14 -3.95
N GLN A 58 -3.77 1.34 -4.53
CA GLN A 58 -4.71 1.78 -5.58
C GLN A 58 -4.75 0.90 -6.85
N PRO A 59 -3.65 0.33 -7.36
CA PRO A 59 -3.63 -0.49 -8.58
C PRO A 59 -4.56 -1.68 -8.52
N ALA A 60 -4.59 -2.38 -7.39
CA ALA A 60 -5.50 -3.49 -7.17
C ALA A 60 -6.97 -3.03 -7.28
N MET A 61 -7.30 -1.90 -6.65
CA MET A 61 -8.65 -1.33 -6.72
C MET A 61 -9.02 -0.88 -8.15
N THR A 62 -8.09 -0.29 -8.90
CA THR A 62 -8.32 0.16 -10.27
C THR A 62 -8.54 -1.03 -11.22
N ALA A 63 -7.78 -2.11 -11.07
CA ALA A 63 -7.96 -3.33 -11.86
C ALA A 63 -9.33 -4.00 -11.59
N ALA A 64 -9.82 -3.98 -10.35
CA ALA A 64 -11.16 -4.46 -10.03
C ALA A 64 -12.27 -3.61 -10.70
N ARG A 65 -12.17 -2.27 -10.64
CA ARG A 65 -13.11 -1.38 -11.34
C ARG A 65 -13.02 -1.48 -12.86
N PHE A 66 -11.84 -1.79 -13.39
CA PHE A 66 -11.68 -2.06 -14.81
C PHE A 66 -12.54 -3.25 -15.25
N ALA A 67 -12.68 -4.29 -14.43
CA ALA A 67 -13.59 -5.39 -14.75
C ALA A 67 -15.06 -4.94 -14.86
N GLU A 68 -15.49 -3.95 -14.08
CA GLU A 68 -16.84 -3.38 -14.21
C GLU A 68 -17.00 -2.52 -15.48
N ALA A 69 -15.95 -1.83 -15.91
CA ALA A 69 -15.96 -0.94 -17.08
C ALA A 69 -15.80 -1.68 -18.43
N VAL A 70 -15.29 -2.91 -18.42
CA VAL A 70 -15.24 -3.77 -19.60
C VAL A 70 -16.58 -4.52 -19.73
N GLU A 71 -17.56 -3.86 -20.33
CA GLU A 71 -18.78 -4.53 -20.80
C GLU A 71 -18.46 -5.70 -21.76
N LYS A 72 -19.36 -6.70 -21.74
CA LYS A 72 -19.33 -8.02 -22.43
C LYS A 72 -18.98 -8.06 -23.93
N ASN A 73 -18.71 -6.93 -24.61
CA ASN A 73 -18.46 -6.86 -26.06
C ASN A 73 -17.10 -6.24 -26.46
N SER A 74 -16.21 -5.90 -25.51
CA SER A 74 -14.88 -5.39 -25.88
C SER A 74 -13.92 -6.55 -26.20
N GLN A 75 -13.86 -6.98 -27.46
CA GLN A 75 -12.89 -8.00 -27.92
C GLN A 75 -11.79 -7.39 -28.79
N GLY A 76 -10.63 -8.06 -28.82
CA GLY A 76 -9.50 -7.72 -29.68
C GLY A 76 -8.86 -6.36 -29.37
N LYS A 77 -8.68 -5.52 -30.39
CA LYS A 77 -7.93 -4.25 -30.30
C LYS A 77 -8.53 -3.25 -29.31
N SER A 78 -9.87 -3.23 -29.17
CA SER A 78 -10.56 -2.32 -28.24
C SER A 78 -10.20 -2.59 -26.78
N LEU A 79 -10.07 -3.86 -26.41
CA LEU A 79 -9.65 -4.29 -25.07
C LEU A 79 -8.18 -3.91 -24.81
N ASN A 80 -7.30 -4.11 -25.79
CA ASN A 80 -5.88 -3.78 -25.68
C ASN A 80 -5.66 -2.28 -25.43
N VAL A 81 -6.41 -1.40 -26.13
CA VAL A 81 -6.34 0.06 -25.92
C VAL A 81 -6.82 0.44 -24.52
N LYS A 82 -7.94 -0.13 -24.05
CA LYS A 82 -8.47 0.09 -22.69
C LYS A 82 -7.48 -0.38 -21.62
N LEU A 83 -6.86 -1.55 -21.79
CA LEU A 83 -5.84 -2.08 -20.90
C LEU A 83 -4.57 -1.21 -20.90
N ALA A 84 -4.16 -0.73 -22.06
CA ALA A 84 -3.01 0.17 -22.17
C ALA A 84 -3.26 1.49 -21.43
N GLN A 85 -4.45 2.07 -21.57
CA GLN A 85 -4.85 3.27 -20.83
C GLN A 85 -4.86 3.02 -19.32
N LEU A 86 -5.44 1.89 -18.87
CA LEU A 86 -5.41 1.47 -17.46
C LEU A 86 -3.97 1.39 -16.92
N LEU A 87 -3.06 0.76 -17.68
CA LEU A 87 -1.66 0.64 -17.29
C LEU A 87 -1.01 2.02 -17.14
N VAL A 88 -1.21 2.93 -18.09
CA VAL A 88 -0.66 4.30 -18.02
C VAL A 88 -1.21 5.05 -16.79
N ASP A 89 -2.51 4.96 -16.54
CA ASP A 89 -3.14 5.63 -15.38
C ASP A 89 -2.65 5.05 -14.05
N VAL A 90 -2.46 3.73 -13.98
CA VAL A 90 -1.87 3.05 -12.82
C VAL A 90 -0.41 3.48 -12.64
N PHE A 91 0.43 3.43 -13.67
CA PHE A 91 1.83 3.85 -13.57
C PHE A 91 1.98 5.30 -13.11
N ARG A 92 1.18 6.23 -13.64
CA ARG A 92 1.17 7.63 -13.22
C ARG A 92 0.77 7.76 -11.75
N SER A 93 -0.40 7.23 -11.40
CA SER A 93 -0.95 7.36 -10.05
C SER A 93 0.01 6.75 -9.01
N GLN A 94 0.60 5.59 -9.32
CA GLN A 94 1.55 4.94 -8.41
C GLN A 94 2.88 5.65 -8.30
N SER A 95 3.44 6.15 -9.41
CA SER A 95 4.68 6.92 -9.35
C SER A 95 4.53 8.13 -8.41
N ILE A 96 3.42 8.87 -8.51
CA ILE A 96 3.16 10.02 -7.63
C ILE A 96 2.94 9.60 -6.18
N ALA A 97 2.18 8.52 -5.94
CA ALA A 97 1.95 8.03 -4.58
C ALA A 97 3.23 7.50 -3.91
N VAL A 98 4.02 6.71 -4.65
CA VAL A 98 5.31 6.16 -4.20
C VAL A 98 6.27 7.29 -3.87
N LEU A 99 6.50 8.23 -4.78
CA LEU A 99 7.40 9.36 -4.53
C LEU A 99 6.96 10.20 -3.33
N GLY A 100 5.66 10.52 -3.24
CA GLY A 100 5.11 11.29 -2.12
C GLY A 100 5.27 10.57 -0.78
N ASN A 101 5.00 9.26 -0.71
CA ASN A 101 5.23 8.47 0.50
C ASN A 101 6.73 8.36 0.82
N VAL A 102 7.58 8.02 -0.15
CA VAL A 102 9.02 7.79 0.03
C VAL A 102 9.70 9.04 0.55
N ILE A 103 9.53 10.17 -0.13
CA ILE A 103 10.19 11.44 0.22
C ILE A 103 9.77 11.85 1.63
N VAL A 104 8.47 11.90 1.91
CA VAL A 104 7.98 12.42 3.20
C VAL A 104 8.26 11.46 4.35
N ALA A 105 8.08 10.15 4.15
CA ALA A 105 8.37 9.18 5.20
C ALA A 105 9.86 9.17 5.56
N MET A 106 10.74 9.22 4.54
CA MET A 106 12.19 9.26 4.74
C MET A 106 12.63 10.56 5.40
N SER A 107 12.20 11.73 4.89
CA SER A 107 12.55 13.03 5.47
C SER A 107 12.06 13.19 6.90
N LEU A 108 10.83 12.74 7.21
CA LEU A 108 10.32 12.80 8.59
C LEU A 108 11.07 11.83 9.51
N ALA A 109 11.37 10.61 9.06
CA ALA A 109 12.16 9.66 9.83
C ALA A 109 13.58 10.19 10.12
N MET A 110 14.22 10.84 9.13
CA MET A 110 15.49 11.53 9.33
C MET A 110 15.38 12.66 10.36
N LEU A 111 14.34 13.49 10.27
CA LEU A 111 14.10 14.60 11.20
C LEU A 111 13.87 14.10 12.64
N ILE A 112 13.11 13.01 12.81
CA ILE A 112 12.89 12.38 14.11
C ILE A 112 14.20 11.79 14.65
N ALA A 113 14.96 11.05 13.84
CA ALA A 113 16.24 10.48 14.25
C ALA A 113 17.24 11.56 14.65
N PHE A 114 17.30 12.66 13.89
CA PHE A 114 18.16 13.80 14.20
C PHE A 114 17.74 14.47 15.50
N GLY A 115 16.44 14.72 15.69
CA GLY A 115 15.92 15.30 16.93
C GLY A 115 16.19 14.42 18.16
N TYR A 116 16.08 13.10 18.02
CA TYR A 116 16.41 12.15 19.08
C TYR A 116 17.90 12.17 19.43
N HIS A 117 18.77 12.13 18.40
CA HIS A 117 20.22 12.18 18.58
C HIS A 117 20.67 13.50 19.21
N TYR A 118 20.09 14.62 18.79
CA TYR A 118 20.38 15.94 19.36
C TYR A 118 19.99 16.04 20.85
N GLN A 119 18.91 15.38 21.27
CA GLN A 119 18.44 15.43 22.66
C GLN A 119 19.14 14.42 23.59
N THR A 120 19.41 13.21 23.11
CA THR A 120 19.93 12.12 23.94
C THR A 120 21.43 11.91 23.79
N GLY A 121 22.05 12.41 22.71
CA GLY A 121 23.43 12.13 22.33
C GLY A 121 23.63 10.74 21.70
N GLU A 122 22.61 9.88 21.70
CA GLU A 122 22.68 8.49 21.24
C GLU A 122 21.95 8.32 19.90
N PRO A 123 22.37 7.41 19.02
CA PRO A 123 21.64 7.11 17.79
C PRO A 123 20.29 6.45 18.12
N LEU A 124 19.24 6.80 17.35
CA LEU A 124 17.91 6.22 17.53
C LEU A 124 17.91 4.70 17.26
N MET A 125 18.74 4.25 16.30
CA MET A 125 18.88 2.85 15.92
C MET A 125 20.24 2.30 16.34
N SER A 126 20.23 1.13 16.98
CA SER A 126 21.45 0.36 17.28
C SER A 126 22.12 -0.16 16.00
N GLN A 127 23.42 -0.46 16.09
CA GLN A 127 24.19 -1.03 14.97
C GLN A 127 23.54 -2.29 14.38
N LYS A 128 23.01 -3.18 15.23
CA LYS A 128 22.31 -4.39 14.80
C LYS A 128 21.04 -4.08 14.00
N GLN A 129 20.31 -3.03 14.36
CA GLN A 129 19.11 -2.60 13.62
C GLN A 129 19.51 -1.99 12.27
N ILE A 130 20.60 -1.22 12.23
CA ILE A 130 21.14 -0.66 10.98
C ILE A 130 21.49 -1.79 10.00
N GLU A 131 22.25 -2.78 10.44
CA GLU A 131 22.64 -3.94 9.63
C GLU A 131 21.42 -4.74 9.16
N TYR A 132 20.47 -5.01 10.05
CA TYR A 132 19.22 -5.67 9.69
C TYR A 132 18.45 -4.91 8.61
N HIS A 133 18.31 -3.57 8.76
CA HIS A 133 17.60 -2.76 7.80
C HIS A 133 18.33 -2.61 6.46
N LEU A 134 19.66 -2.56 6.44
CA LEU A 134 20.43 -2.59 5.21
C LEU A 134 20.29 -3.94 4.48
N HIS A 135 20.42 -5.04 5.20
CA HIS A 135 20.18 -6.38 4.65
C HIS A 135 18.72 -6.53 4.17
N SER A 136 17.78 -5.85 4.84
CA SER A 136 16.35 -5.89 4.49
C SER A 136 16.02 -5.25 3.15
N ILE A 137 16.85 -4.32 2.67
CA ILE A 137 16.63 -3.62 1.39
C ILE A 137 17.50 -4.17 0.26
N ASP A 138 18.55 -4.93 0.58
CA ASP A 138 19.46 -5.48 -0.42
C ASP A 138 18.73 -6.44 -1.38
N PRO A 139 18.63 -6.11 -2.69
CA PRO A 139 17.98 -6.98 -3.68
C PRO A 139 18.61 -8.36 -3.81
N PHE A 140 19.91 -8.49 -3.53
CA PHE A 140 20.65 -9.74 -3.65
C PHE A 140 20.41 -10.67 -2.45
N ALA A 141 19.92 -10.15 -1.33
CA ALA A 141 19.62 -10.90 -0.11
C ALA A 141 18.23 -11.56 -0.11
N GLY A 142 17.60 -11.74 -1.28
CA GLY A 142 16.24 -12.31 -1.40
C GLY A 142 15.11 -11.33 -1.05
N THR A 143 15.42 -10.06 -0.81
CA THR A 143 14.46 -8.97 -0.52
C THR A 143 13.31 -8.88 -1.51
N LEU A 144 13.57 -9.13 -2.80
CA LEU A 144 12.53 -9.07 -3.84
C LEU A 144 11.47 -10.16 -3.69
N TRP A 145 11.83 -11.33 -3.13
CA TRP A 145 10.84 -12.37 -2.80
C TRP A 145 9.91 -11.92 -1.68
N PHE A 146 10.47 -11.33 -0.63
CA PHE A 146 9.67 -10.75 0.46
C PHE A 146 8.82 -9.55 -0.01
N ALA A 147 9.30 -8.80 -1.00
CA ALA A 147 8.51 -7.75 -1.66
C ALA A 147 7.34 -8.32 -2.47
N ALA A 148 7.55 -9.48 -3.13
CA ALA A 148 6.48 -10.18 -3.82
C ALA A 148 5.39 -10.68 -2.86
N ILE A 149 5.77 -11.20 -1.68
CA ILE A 149 4.82 -11.58 -0.62
C ILE A 149 3.96 -10.38 -0.19
N ALA A 150 4.57 -9.20 -0.02
CA ALA A 150 3.82 -7.97 0.24
C ALA A 150 2.80 -7.67 -0.88
N GLY A 151 3.20 -7.86 -2.14
CA GLY A 151 2.34 -7.73 -3.32
C GLY A 151 1.16 -8.71 -3.32
N ILE A 152 1.37 -9.95 -2.88
CA ILE A 152 0.31 -10.95 -2.69
C ILE A 152 -0.67 -10.47 -1.61
N TRP A 153 -0.18 -9.97 -0.48
CA TRP A 153 -1.06 -9.45 0.58
C TRP A 153 -1.83 -8.20 0.17
N LEU A 154 -1.23 -7.32 -0.64
CA LEU A 154 -1.93 -6.20 -1.27
C LEU A 154 -3.11 -6.71 -2.12
N PHE A 155 -2.87 -7.71 -2.98
CA PHE A 155 -3.91 -8.36 -3.77
C PHE A 155 -5.01 -9.00 -2.89
N CYS A 156 -4.63 -9.80 -1.89
CA CYS A 156 -5.59 -10.41 -0.96
C CYS A 156 -6.43 -9.35 -0.23
N SER A 157 -5.82 -8.24 0.19
CA SER A 157 -6.55 -7.13 0.82
C SER A 157 -7.58 -6.48 -0.11
N GLY A 158 -7.29 -6.43 -1.41
CA GLY A 158 -8.22 -5.96 -2.44
C GLY A 158 -9.43 -6.88 -2.57
N ILE A 159 -9.23 -8.20 -2.58
CA ILE A 159 -10.33 -9.19 -2.57
C ILE A 159 -11.18 -9.05 -1.31
N ILE A 160 -10.53 -8.94 -0.14
CA ILE A 160 -11.22 -8.75 1.14
C ILE A 160 -12.07 -7.49 1.09
N SER A 161 -11.53 -6.37 0.59
CA SER A 161 -12.29 -5.13 0.40
C SER A 161 -13.52 -5.36 -0.47
N GLY A 162 -13.36 -5.95 -1.65
CA GLY A 162 -14.47 -6.23 -2.57
C GLY A 162 -15.54 -7.15 -1.96
N TYR A 163 -15.13 -8.17 -1.20
CA TYR A 163 -16.06 -9.03 -0.46
C TYR A 163 -16.90 -8.24 0.54
N PHE A 164 -16.28 -7.37 1.34
CA PHE A 164 -16.97 -6.59 2.35
C PHE A 164 -17.83 -5.47 1.76
N ASP A 165 -17.42 -4.86 0.64
CA ASP A 165 -18.25 -3.92 -0.12
C ASP A 165 -19.51 -4.62 -0.65
N ASN A 166 -19.37 -5.80 -1.26
CA ASN A 166 -20.50 -6.60 -1.72
C ASN A 166 -21.41 -7.04 -0.57
N ARG A 167 -20.82 -7.44 0.56
CA ARG A 167 -21.56 -7.81 1.77
C ARG A 167 -22.32 -6.62 2.38
N SER A 168 -21.75 -5.41 2.32
CA SER A 168 -22.40 -4.18 2.77
C SER A 168 -23.71 -3.92 2.03
N ASN A 169 -23.67 -4.11 0.71
CA ASN A 169 -24.84 -4.03 -0.17
C ASN A 169 -25.85 -5.15 0.12
N TYR A 170 -25.39 -6.41 0.13
CA TYR A 170 -26.24 -7.57 0.35
C TYR A 170 -27.01 -7.52 1.69
N LEU A 171 -26.33 -7.12 2.77
CA LEU A 171 -26.95 -7.04 4.10
C LEU A 171 -27.74 -5.76 4.34
N ASN A 172 -27.75 -4.81 3.39
CA ASN A 172 -28.32 -3.48 3.57
C ASN A 172 -27.81 -2.80 4.86
N ILE A 173 -26.50 -2.80 5.06
CA ILE A 173 -25.86 -2.27 6.29
C ILE A 173 -26.33 -0.83 6.58
N ARG A 174 -26.52 -0.01 5.55
CA ARG A 174 -27.08 1.34 5.65
C ARG A 174 -28.39 1.37 6.45
N MET A 175 -29.38 0.57 6.04
CA MET A 175 -30.69 0.54 6.73
C MET A 175 -30.59 -0.07 8.13
N ARG A 176 -29.76 -1.11 8.30
CA ARG A 176 -29.57 -1.78 9.59
C ARG A 176 -28.93 -0.86 10.63
N LEU A 177 -27.86 -0.14 10.28
CA LEU A 177 -27.21 0.80 11.19
C LEU A 177 -28.13 1.97 11.55
N ARG A 178 -28.93 2.46 10.59
CA ARG A 178 -29.96 3.49 10.84
C ARG A 178 -31.05 3.03 11.81
N GLN A 179 -31.31 1.73 11.95
CA GLN A 179 -32.34 1.22 12.86
C GLN A 179 -31.77 0.46 14.07
N HIS A 180 -30.44 0.40 14.21
CA HIS A 180 -29.78 -0.40 15.23
C HIS A 180 -30.13 0.08 16.66
N PRO A 181 -30.68 -0.78 17.54
CA PRO A 181 -31.19 -0.38 18.85
C PRO A 181 -30.18 0.37 19.73
N LEU A 182 -28.92 -0.07 19.75
CA LEU A 182 -27.86 0.61 20.50
C LEU A 182 -27.50 1.97 19.91
N LEU A 183 -27.48 2.11 18.58
CA LEU A 183 -27.18 3.40 17.94
C LEU A 183 -28.33 4.39 18.13
N LYS A 184 -29.58 3.92 18.20
CA LYS A 184 -30.71 4.78 18.57
C LYS A 184 -30.57 5.37 19.97
N LYS A 185 -30.01 4.59 20.92
CA LYS A 185 -29.77 5.03 22.30
C LYS A 185 -28.57 5.98 22.42
N LEU A 186 -27.52 5.75 21.63
CA LEU A 186 -26.25 6.47 21.76
C LEU A 186 -26.17 7.79 20.97
N MET A 187 -26.91 7.93 19.85
CA MET A 187 -26.72 9.08 18.95
C MET A 187 -28.02 9.59 18.29
N PRO A 188 -28.12 10.91 18.01
CA PRO A 188 -29.23 11.49 17.26
C PRO A 188 -29.34 10.97 15.83
N LEU A 189 -30.55 11.03 15.25
CA LEU A 189 -30.86 10.53 13.90
C LEU A 189 -29.86 11.02 12.84
N LYS A 190 -29.57 12.33 12.79
CA LYS A 190 -28.65 12.92 11.81
C LYS A 190 -27.25 12.30 11.84
N HIS A 191 -26.69 12.04 13.02
CA HIS A 191 -25.37 11.43 13.17
C HIS A 191 -25.39 9.95 12.80
N ARG A 192 -26.47 9.27 13.15
CA ARG A 192 -26.68 7.86 12.80
C ARG A 192 -26.81 7.63 11.30
N GLU A 193 -27.50 8.52 10.59
CA GLU A 193 -27.60 8.48 9.13
C GLU A 193 -26.23 8.68 8.49
N LYS A 194 -25.48 9.71 8.90
CA LYS A 194 -24.11 9.95 8.43
C LYS A 194 -23.20 8.75 8.68
N LEU A 195 -23.23 8.16 9.88
CA LEU A 195 -22.45 6.98 10.22
C LEU A 195 -22.84 5.79 9.35
N ALA A 196 -24.14 5.55 9.17
CA ALA A 196 -24.63 4.45 8.37
C ALA A 196 -24.26 4.58 6.89
N ASP A 197 -24.30 5.81 6.34
CA ASP A 197 -23.91 6.09 4.97
C ASP A 197 -22.40 5.93 4.79
N TYR A 198 -21.61 6.50 5.70
CA TYR A 198 -20.16 6.36 5.70
C TYR A 198 -19.74 4.89 5.80
N MET A 199 -20.28 4.15 6.77
CA MET A 199 -19.98 2.73 6.94
C MET A 199 -20.39 1.96 5.70
N HIS A 200 -21.56 2.21 5.13
CA HIS A 200 -22.02 1.48 3.95
C HIS A 200 -21.09 1.70 2.74
N GLU A 201 -20.64 2.93 2.52
CA GLU A 201 -19.79 3.32 1.38
C GLU A 201 -18.32 2.96 1.55
N ASN A 202 -17.85 2.78 2.80
CA ASN A 202 -16.43 2.60 3.08
C ASN A 202 -16.09 1.27 3.79
N TYR A 203 -17.08 0.39 4.02
CA TYR A 203 -16.90 -0.82 4.83
C TYR A 203 -15.76 -1.70 4.34
N GLY A 204 -15.74 -2.02 3.04
CA GLY A 204 -14.69 -2.85 2.45
C GLY A 204 -13.34 -2.17 2.50
N SER A 205 -13.28 -0.85 2.25
CA SER A 205 -12.03 -0.11 2.35
C SER A 205 -11.46 -0.09 3.77
N ILE A 206 -12.30 0.07 4.79
CA ILE A 206 -11.87 0.02 6.21
C ILE A 206 -11.30 -1.35 6.54
N ILE A 207 -12.07 -2.42 6.29
CA ILE A 207 -11.64 -3.79 6.62
C ILE A 207 -10.44 -4.21 5.77
N GLY A 208 -10.40 -3.85 4.48
CA GLY A 208 -9.27 -4.13 3.60
C GLY A 208 -7.98 -3.45 4.05
N ASN A 209 -8.03 -2.20 4.54
CA ASN A 209 -6.87 -1.53 5.13
C ASN A 209 -6.42 -2.18 6.45
N LEU A 210 -7.37 -2.51 7.32
CA LEU A 210 -7.11 -3.20 8.58
C LEU A 210 -6.44 -4.56 8.34
N CYS A 211 -7.05 -5.39 7.49
CA CYS A 211 -6.54 -6.70 7.13
C CYS A 211 -5.18 -6.61 6.44
N PHE A 212 -4.96 -5.62 5.56
CA PHE A 212 -3.67 -5.42 4.93
C PHE A 212 -2.56 -5.24 5.98
N GLY A 213 -2.74 -4.32 6.94
CA GLY A 213 -1.75 -4.10 7.99
C GLY A 213 -1.55 -5.32 8.90
N LEU A 214 -2.64 -6.00 9.27
CA LEU A 214 -2.55 -7.24 10.06
C LEU A 214 -1.77 -8.33 9.33
N LEU A 215 -2.02 -8.54 8.03
CA LEU A 215 -1.30 -9.52 7.22
C LEU A 215 0.19 -9.18 7.14
N LEU A 216 0.54 -7.89 7.01
CA LEU A 216 1.94 -7.45 7.01
C LEU A 216 2.65 -7.76 8.33
N GLY A 217 2.03 -7.48 9.49
CA GLY A 217 2.66 -7.72 10.79
C GLY A 217 2.68 -9.19 11.20
N LEU A 218 1.61 -9.93 10.91
CA LEU A 218 1.47 -11.34 11.31
C LEU A 218 2.31 -12.30 10.47
N THR A 219 2.77 -11.90 9.28
CA THR A 219 3.58 -12.79 8.43
C THR A 219 4.88 -13.23 9.11
N GLY A 220 5.52 -12.35 9.88
CA GLY A 220 6.69 -12.73 10.68
C GLY A 220 6.38 -13.78 11.75
N VAL A 221 5.18 -13.71 12.36
CA VAL A 221 4.70 -14.72 13.31
C VAL A 221 4.45 -16.05 12.62
N VAL A 222 3.80 -16.03 11.45
CA VAL A 222 3.57 -17.24 10.66
C VAL A 222 4.89 -17.89 10.26
N GLY A 223 5.89 -17.09 9.83
CA GLY A 223 7.24 -17.60 9.56
C GLY A 223 7.85 -18.27 10.79
N TYR A 224 7.80 -17.59 11.94
CA TYR A 224 8.30 -18.13 13.19
C TYR A 224 7.63 -19.46 13.59
N LEU A 225 6.29 -19.54 13.52
CA LEU A 225 5.55 -20.75 13.89
C LEU A 225 5.75 -21.92 12.91
N THR A 226 5.99 -21.62 11.63
CA THR A 226 6.21 -22.65 10.59
C THR A 226 7.67 -23.03 10.41
N GLY A 227 8.61 -22.32 11.07
CA GLY A 227 10.05 -22.49 10.88
C GLY A 227 10.56 -21.95 9.54
N LEU A 228 9.74 -21.21 8.79
CA LEU A 228 10.09 -20.62 7.52
C LEU A 228 10.63 -19.19 7.72
N PRO A 229 11.66 -18.76 6.97
CA PRO A 229 12.19 -17.40 7.05
C PRO A 229 11.28 -16.41 6.31
N LEU A 230 10.01 -16.29 6.73
CA LEU A 230 9.05 -15.36 6.14
C LEU A 230 9.24 -13.97 6.72
N ASP A 231 9.46 -13.00 5.84
CA ASP A 231 9.50 -11.58 6.15
C ASP A 231 8.77 -10.81 5.04
N ILE A 232 8.50 -9.52 5.25
CA ILE A 232 7.86 -8.67 4.26
C ILE A 232 8.63 -7.36 4.06
N ARG A 233 8.71 -6.97 2.79
CA ARG A 233 9.33 -5.72 2.35
C ARG A 233 8.29 -4.90 1.60
N HIS A 234 7.90 -3.78 2.21
CA HIS A 234 6.99 -2.83 1.58
C HIS A 234 7.70 -1.49 1.38
N VAL A 235 7.54 -0.89 0.22
CA VAL A 235 8.24 0.36 -0.16
C VAL A 235 8.10 1.46 0.87
N ALA A 236 6.89 1.67 1.38
CA ALA A 236 6.60 2.75 2.32
C ALA A 236 7.36 2.59 3.66
N PHE A 237 7.31 1.41 4.27
CA PHE A 237 8.06 1.13 5.50
C PHE A 237 9.57 1.08 5.28
N SER A 238 10.01 0.53 4.14
CA SER A 238 11.42 0.49 3.78
C SER A 238 11.99 1.89 3.63
N SER A 239 11.21 2.83 3.08
CA SER A 239 11.58 4.26 2.98
C SER A 239 11.77 4.91 4.35
N ALA A 240 10.82 4.68 5.27
CA ALA A 240 10.93 5.20 6.63
C ALA A 240 12.15 4.63 7.37
N ASN A 241 12.38 3.32 7.26
CA ASN A 241 13.53 2.66 7.87
C ASN A 241 14.85 3.20 7.32
N VAL A 242 14.95 3.39 5.99
CA VAL A 242 16.12 4.04 5.36
C VAL A 242 16.35 5.43 5.94
N GLY A 243 15.31 6.22 6.18
CA GLY A 243 15.42 7.53 6.83
C GLY A 243 16.00 7.46 8.24
N TYR A 244 15.57 6.50 9.07
CA TYR A 244 16.10 6.31 10.42
C TYR A 244 17.57 5.86 10.43
N ILE A 245 17.94 4.91 9.57
CA ILE A 245 19.32 4.40 9.51
C ILE A 245 20.28 5.36 8.83
N ALA A 246 19.81 6.22 7.92
CA ALA A 246 20.67 7.21 7.26
C ALA A 246 21.28 8.19 8.27
N VAL A 247 20.49 8.62 9.26
CA VAL A 247 20.96 9.50 10.33
C VAL A 247 21.73 8.71 11.39
N SER A 248 21.24 7.54 11.79
CA SER A 248 21.89 6.75 12.85
C SER A 248 23.25 6.15 12.42
N GLY A 249 23.38 5.81 11.14
CA GLY A 249 24.55 5.15 10.56
C GLY A 249 25.53 6.09 9.83
N HIS A 250 25.26 7.40 9.79
CA HIS A 250 26.13 8.41 9.17
C HIS A 250 26.50 8.10 7.71
N PHE A 251 25.51 7.80 6.89
CA PHE A 251 25.75 7.35 5.51
C PHE A 251 26.16 8.48 4.57
N ASP A 252 27.08 8.16 3.65
CA ASP A 252 27.41 9.03 2.53
C ASP A 252 26.23 9.20 1.56
N PHE A 253 26.17 10.33 0.87
CA PHE A 253 25.10 10.65 -0.08
C PHE A 253 24.96 9.60 -1.20
N THR A 254 26.08 9.08 -1.71
CA THR A 254 26.10 8.04 -2.75
C THR A 254 25.43 6.75 -2.27
N PHE A 255 25.72 6.35 -1.02
CA PHE A 255 25.14 5.15 -0.43
C PHE A 255 23.65 5.33 -0.12
N LEU A 256 23.23 6.52 0.31
CA LEU A 256 21.81 6.86 0.46
C LEU A 256 21.06 6.75 -0.87
N LEU A 257 21.65 7.24 -1.97
CA LEU A 257 21.04 7.13 -3.30
C LEU A 257 20.86 5.66 -3.72
N GLN A 258 21.85 4.80 -3.45
CA GLN A 258 21.74 3.36 -3.66
C GLN A 258 20.60 2.75 -2.83
N CYS A 259 20.47 3.11 -1.54
CA CYS A 259 19.36 2.66 -0.69
C CYS A 259 18.00 3.08 -1.25
N ILE A 260 17.88 4.31 -1.79
CA ILE A 260 16.66 4.79 -2.44
C ILE A 260 16.32 3.92 -3.66
N VAL A 261 17.31 3.59 -4.51
CA VAL A 261 17.10 2.71 -5.67
C VAL A 261 16.59 1.34 -5.23
N PHE A 262 17.15 0.76 -4.17
CA PHE A 262 16.70 -0.52 -3.60
C PHE A 262 15.26 -0.46 -3.09
N VAL A 263 14.89 0.61 -2.38
CA VAL A 263 13.52 0.84 -1.92
C VAL A 263 12.54 1.00 -3.08
N LEU A 264 12.93 1.70 -4.15
CA LEU A 264 12.10 1.84 -5.35
C LEU A 264 11.91 0.49 -6.06
N LEU A 265 12.93 -0.38 -6.07
CA LEU A 265 12.82 -1.72 -6.62
C LEU A 265 11.83 -2.59 -5.81
N ILE A 266 11.85 -2.50 -4.48
CA ILE A 266 10.83 -3.12 -3.62
C ILE A 266 9.43 -2.64 -4.01
N GLY A 267 9.26 -1.33 -4.19
CA GLY A 267 7.98 -0.73 -4.61
C GLY A 267 7.52 -1.19 -5.98
N LEU A 268 8.45 -1.33 -6.93
CA LEU A 268 8.16 -1.88 -8.25
C LEU A 268 7.64 -3.32 -8.15
N VAL A 269 8.30 -4.18 -7.36
CA VAL A 269 7.85 -5.57 -7.15
C VAL A 269 6.50 -5.61 -6.44
N ASN A 270 6.30 -4.82 -5.37
CA ASN A 270 5.01 -4.71 -4.68
C ASN A 270 3.88 -4.36 -5.67
N LEU A 271 4.14 -3.39 -6.56
CA LEU A 271 3.20 -2.94 -7.59
C LEU A 271 2.93 -4.02 -8.63
N VAL A 272 3.98 -4.55 -9.26
CA VAL A 272 3.86 -5.51 -10.37
C VAL A 272 3.12 -6.77 -9.92
N VAL A 273 3.48 -7.32 -8.76
CA VAL A 273 2.86 -8.55 -8.25
C VAL A 273 1.39 -8.33 -7.90
N SER A 274 1.09 -7.29 -7.13
CA SER A 274 -0.30 -7.00 -6.72
C SER A 274 -1.20 -6.68 -7.92
N PHE A 275 -0.74 -5.82 -8.83
CA PHE A 275 -1.49 -5.43 -10.00
C PHE A 275 -1.71 -6.61 -10.96
N SER A 276 -0.67 -7.40 -11.24
CA SER A 276 -0.78 -8.54 -12.17
C SER A 276 -1.76 -9.58 -11.68
N LEU A 277 -1.72 -9.93 -10.38
CA LEU A 277 -2.68 -10.88 -9.79
C LEU A 277 -4.10 -10.33 -9.84
N THR A 278 -4.28 -9.04 -9.54
CA THR A 278 -5.61 -8.42 -9.57
C THR A 278 -6.17 -8.35 -10.99
N LEU A 279 -5.35 -7.93 -11.95
CA LEU A 279 -5.75 -7.86 -13.36
C LEU A 279 -6.07 -9.26 -13.90
N TRP A 280 -5.25 -10.27 -13.59
CA TRP A 280 -5.50 -11.64 -13.98
C TRP A 280 -6.83 -12.16 -13.43
N LEU A 281 -7.11 -11.94 -12.13
CA LEU A 281 -8.37 -12.34 -11.52
C LEU A 281 -9.57 -11.60 -12.15
N ALA A 282 -9.42 -10.30 -12.37
CA ALA A 282 -10.42 -9.44 -13.00
C ALA A 282 -10.79 -9.94 -14.41
N LEU A 283 -9.80 -10.22 -15.24
CA LEU A 283 -9.99 -10.75 -16.60
C LEU A 283 -10.63 -12.13 -16.59
N ARG A 284 -10.18 -13.02 -15.70
CA ARG A 284 -10.74 -14.37 -15.54
C ARG A 284 -12.20 -14.33 -15.10
N SER A 285 -12.59 -13.37 -14.25
CA SER A 285 -13.99 -13.19 -13.84
C SER A 285 -14.92 -12.78 -14.99
N LEU A 286 -14.37 -12.20 -16.05
CA LEU A 286 -15.09 -11.76 -17.24
C LEU A 286 -15.06 -12.76 -18.40
N ASN A 287 -14.40 -13.91 -18.24
CA ASN A 287 -14.04 -14.82 -19.35
C ASN A 287 -13.31 -14.08 -20.49
N ALA A 288 -12.55 -13.05 -20.16
CA ALA A 288 -11.72 -12.31 -21.11
C ALA A 288 -10.29 -12.81 -21.04
N GLU A 289 -9.70 -13.11 -22.19
CA GLU A 289 -8.30 -13.55 -22.27
C GLU A 289 -7.45 -12.48 -22.96
N ILE A 290 -6.23 -12.26 -22.42
CA ILE A 290 -5.23 -11.44 -23.10
C ILE A 290 -4.62 -12.30 -24.20
N THR A 291 -4.94 -11.97 -25.45
CA THR A 291 -4.38 -12.67 -26.63
C THR A 291 -2.91 -12.35 -26.85
N SER A 292 -2.45 -11.13 -26.51
CA SER A 292 -1.04 -10.76 -26.62
C SER A 292 -0.67 -9.58 -25.70
N TRP A 293 0.23 -9.84 -24.74
CA TRP A 293 0.85 -8.81 -23.91
C TRP A 293 1.68 -7.82 -24.73
N TRP A 294 2.29 -8.28 -25.82
CA TRP A 294 3.10 -7.42 -26.69
C TRP A 294 2.23 -6.39 -27.44
N ALA A 295 1.01 -6.77 -27.83
CA ALA A 295 0.06 -5.85 -28.41
C ALA A 295 -0.34 -4.74 -27.42
N ILE A 296 -0.60 -5.08 -26.16
CA ILE A 296 -0.89 -4.11 -25.10
C ILE A 296 0.32 -3.17 -24.88
N TRP A 297 1.53 -3.72 -24.77
CA TRP A 297 2.74 -2.92 -24.61
C TRP A 297 3.00 -1.97 -25.79
N ARG A 298 2.68 -2.41 -27.02
CA ARG A 298 2.76 -1.55 -28.20
C ARG A 298 1.77 -0.39 -28.12
N GLU A 299 0.54 -0.63 -27.67
CA GLU A 299 -0.46 0.42 -27.43
C GLU A 299 0.00 1.37 -26.29
N VAL A 300 0.56 0.85 -25.20
CA VAL A 300 1.17 1.67 -24.13
C VAL A 300 2.29 2.56 -24.69
N ALA A 301 3.21 1.98 -25.47
CA ALA A 301 4.29 2.73 -26.10
C ALA A 301 3.78 3.81 -27.07
N GLN A 302 2.70 3.53 -27.80
CA GLN A 302 2.04 4.52 -28.65
C GLN A 302 1.42 5.64 -27.83
N ILE A 303 0.69 5.34 -26.75
CA ILE A 303 0.11 6.35 -25.85
C ILE A 303 1.22 7.23 -25.25
N ILE A 304 2.30 6.64 -24.77
CA ILE A 304 3.44 7.38 -24.21
C ILE A 304 4.12 8.24 -25.28
N LYS A 305 4.33 7.71 -26.48
CA LYS A 305 4.96 8.46 -27.59
C LYS A 305 4.09 9.63 -28.05
N GLN A 306 2.78 9.44 -28.11
CA GLN A 306 1.82 10.49 -28.49
C GLN A 306 1.62 11.51 -27.37
N ARG A 307 1.77 11.11 -26.10
CA ARG A 307 1.52 11.95 -24.92
C ARG A 307 2.54 11.68 -23.82
N PRO A 308 3.80 12.14 -23.96
CA PRO A 308 4.82 11.94 -22.93
C PRO A 308 4.41 12.60 -21.59
N LEU A 309 3.67 13.70 -21.66
CA LEU A 309 3.14 14.41 -20.50
C LEU A 309 2.02 13.64 -19.78
N SER A 310 1.37 12.65 -20.42
CA SER A 310 0.31 11.86 -19.77
C SER A 310 0.80 10.99 -18.62
N LEU A 311 2.10 10.71 -18.58
CA LEU A 311 2.76 10.01 -17.47
C LEU A 311 2.89 10.86 -16.20
N PHE A 312 2.83 12.19 -16.32
CA PHE A 312 3.12 13.13 -15.22
C PHE A 312 2.00 14.14 -14.95
N LEU A 313 1.25 14.55 -15.97
CA LEU A 313 0.20 15.57 -15.89
C LEU A 313 -1.17 14.99 -16.26
N PRO A 314 -2.26 15.44 -15.60
CA PRO A 314 -3.62 15.08 -15.98
C PRO A 314 -4.02 15.87 -17.23
N VAL A 315 -3.58 15.42 -18.41
CA VAL A 315 -4.14 15.94 -19.66
C VAL A 315 -5.49 15.25 -19.85
N GLN A 316 -6.55 15.87 -19.37
CA GLN A 316 -7.93 15.50 -19.70
C GLN A 316 -8.15 15.81 -21.18
N LEU A 317 -8.75 14.85 -21.90
CA LEU A 317 -9.36 15.16 -23.18
C LEU A 317 -10.74 15.80 -22.91
N GLU A 318 -10.95 17.01 -23.41
CA GLU A 318 -12.21 17.29 -24.09
C GLU A 318 -12.31 16.36 -25.31
N LYS A 319 -13.51 15.86 -25.54
CA LYS A 319 -13.89 14.71 -26.38
C LYS A 319 -13.28 14.69 -27.78
#